data_AF-A0A973XBR0-F1
#
_entry.id   AF-A0A973XBR0-F1
#
_cell.length_a   1.000
_cell.length_b   1.000
_cell.length_c   1.000
_cell.angle_alpha   90.00
_cell.angle_beta   90.00
_cell.angle_gamma   90.00
#
_symmetry.space_group_name_H-M   'P 1'
#
loop_
_entity.id
_entity.type
_entity.pdbx_description
1 polymer ?
#
loop_
_entity_poly.entity_id
_entity_poly.type
_entity_poly.pdbx_seq_one_letter_code
_entity_poly.pdbx_strand_id
1 'polypeptide(L)'
;MTLEARRQAEQLAFVASQAELEVGSLADFPMDATALQNLQASDPCVEAVIDSGLTARVLRLCVAGGRWTLKQARAEARVRNVDGQTSFLNEVQRRADLAQLQSGGAADPRWAGLVRTVYASFRKGVILSPWIEGRHIDHWDARQLRQVLELACALWLEGLFEWDLCRGNLLDDGHQVQWFDFGYMYRFDPLRQFSSAGNGSDVPLFHPAERFETRCLCAALLALEQSQGTHAALALFRMEKEIALEVYTQLRTSLAARGGSARVLAWLDGITGRWAQALRGDLASLYLAENWRSHVLDLDDDLRGQSCTPLTLRRADWLLAALQQHEGALRAQQALFWGDEGRDAAALHAKYQDQRRAALHFQLGEAAGS
;
A
#
# COMPACT_ATOMS: atom_id res chain seq x y z
N MET A 1 17.69 16.41 -7.20
CA MET A 1 16.34 16.12 -7.72
C MET A 1 15.83 14.86 -7.03
N THR A 2 14.60 14.86 -6.51
CA THR A 2 14.00 13.68 -5.87
C THR A 2 13.61 12.64 -6.92
N LEU A 3 13.46 11.38 -6.51
CA LEU A 3 12.96 10.30 -7.38
C LEU A 3 11.54 10.59 -7.87
N GLU A 4 10.71 11.18 -7.00
CA GLU A 4 9.35 11.61 -7.31
C GLU A 4 9.33 12.65 -8.45
N ALA A 5 10.12 13.72 -8.33
CA ALA A 5 10.18 14.76 -9.34
C ALA A 5 10.66 14.23 -10.70
N ARG A 6 11.63 13.30 -10.69
CA ARG A 6 12.10 12.63 -11.90
C ARG A 6 10.99 11.81 -12.55
N ARG A 7 10.31 10.95 -11.77
CA ARG A 7 9.18 10.13 -12.23
C ARG A 7 8.07 11.00 -12.82
N GLN A 8 7.67 12.06 -12.12
CA GLN A 8 6.63 12.98 -12.57
C GLN A 8 7.00 13.62 -13.91
N ALA A 9 8.25 14.08 -14.07
CA ALA A 9 8.72 14.64 -15.34
C ALA A 9 8.70 13.61 -16.48
N GLU A 10 9.16 12.38 -16.23
CA GLU A 10 9.14 11.27 -17.22
C GLU A 10 7.71 10.91 -17.63
N GLN A 11 6.77 10.83 -16.67
CA GLN A 11 5.37 10.54 -16.94
C GLN A 11 4.71 11.65 -17.75
N LEU A 12 4.92 12.91 -17.38
CA LEU A 12 4.39 14.05 -18.13
C LEU A 12 4.94 14.10 -19.56
N ALA A 13 6.23 13.81 -19.75
CA ALA A 13 6.84 13.72 -21.07
C ALA A 13 6.22 12.59 -21.91
N PHE A 14 5.94 11.43 -21.31
CA PHE A 14 5.26 10.33 -22.00
C PHE A 14 3.82 10.68 -22.38
N VAL A 15 3.05 11.33 -21.49
CA VAL A 15 1.70 11.79 -21.81
C VAL A 15 1.75 12.73 -23.02
N ALA A 16 2.66 13.71 -22.99
CA ALA A 16 2.83 14.71 -24.05
C ALA A 16 3.26 14.12 -25.40
N SER A 17 4.05 13.04 -25.40
CA SER A 17 4.56 12.43 -26.64
C SER A 17 3.49 11.76 -27.51
N GLN A 18 2.27 11.58 -27.00
CA GLN A 18 1.19 10.82 -27.64
C GLN A 18 1.53 9.34 -27.91
N ALA A 19 2.65 8.83 -27.36
CA ALA A 19 3.00 7.42 -27.47
C ALA A 19 1.97 6.52 -26.78
N GLU A 20 1.81 5.31 -27.29
CA GLU A 20 1.00 4.27 -26.68
C GLU A 20 1.88 3.34 -25.83
N LEU A 21 1.30 2.83 -24.74
CA LEU A 21 1.85 1.74 -23.97
C LEU A 21 0.79 0.64 -23.88
N GLU A 22 1.08 -0.49 -24.52
CA GLU A 22 0.24 -1.68 -24.45
C GLU A 22 0.96 -2.80 -23.67
N VAL A 23 0.17 -3.59 -22.94
CA VAL A 23 0.64 -4.77 -22.20
C VAL A 23 -0.28 -5.92 -22.50
N GLY A 24 0.27 -7.11 -22.74
CA GLY A 24 -0.52 -8.32 -22.99
C GLY A 24 -1.16 -8.34 -24.39
N SER A 25 -2.24 -9.10 -24.55
CA SER A 25 -2.90 -9.31 -25.85
C SER A 25 -4.36 -9.67 -25.68
N LEU A 26 -5.19 -9.23 -26.62
CA LEU A 26 -6.60 -9.60 -26.75
C LEU A 26 -6.84 -10.71 -27.79
N ALA A 27 -5.80 -11.34 -28.33
CA ALA A 27 -5.94 -12.34 -29.40
C ALA A 27 -6.90 -13.49 -29.04
N ASP A 28 -6.90 -13.90 -27.77
CA ASP A 28 -7.76 -14.96 -27.23
C ASP A 28 -8.98 -14.42 -26.47
N PHE A 29 -9.27 -13.12 -26.57
CA PHE A 29 -10.41 -12.46 -25.93
C PHE A 29 -11.42 -12.02 -27.00
N PRO A 30 -12.74 -12.25 -26.80
CA PRO A 30 -13.74 -12.06 -27.87
C PRO A 30 -14.12 -10.61 -28.16
N MET A 31 -13.45 -9.64 -27.52
CA MET A 31 -13.66 -8.20 -27.76
C MET A 31 -12.32 -7.52 -28.03
N ASP A 32 -12.30 -6.57 -28.96
CA ASP A 32 -11.14 -5.72 -29.18
C ASP A 32 -11.07 -4.57 -28.15
N ALA A 33 -9.95 -3.84 -28.18
CA ALA A 33 -9.70 -2.75 -27.25
C ALA A 33 -10.71 -1.58 -27.37
N THR A 34 -11.26 -1.34 -28.57
CA THR A 34 -12.23 -0.28 -28.81
C THR A 34 -13.61 -0.67 -28.27
N ALA A 35 -14.01 -1.93 -28.40
CA ALA A 35 -15.20 -2.47 -27.76
C ALA A 35 -15.09 -2.37 -26.24
N LEU A 36 -13.97 -2.81 -25.66
CA LEU A 36 -13.72 -2.69 -24.22
C LEU A 36 -13.77 -1.25 -23.73
N GLN A 37 -13.19 -0.30 -24.46
CA GLN A 37 -13.22 1.13 -24.11
C GLN A 37 -14.66 1.67 -24.05
N ASN A 38 -15.55 1.20 -24.93
CA ASN A 38 -16.88 1.74 -25.09
C ASN A 38 -17.97 1.03 -24.26
N LEU A 39 -17.63 -0.07 -23.57
CA LEU A 39 -18.58 -0.81 -22.73
C LEU A 39 -19.23 0.09 -21.67
N GLN A 40 -20.53 -0.04 -21.51
CA GLN A 40 -21.39 0.70 -20.58
C GLN A 40 -22.04 -0.25 -19.57
N ALA A 41 -22.49 0.32 -18.45
CA ALA A 41 -23.17 -0.41 -17.37
C ALA A 41 -24.40 -1.22 -17.82
N SER A 42 -25.07 -0.76 -18.88
CA SER A 42 -26.27 -1.39 -19.44
C SER A 42 -25.98 -2.55 -20.39
N ASP A 43 -24.71 -2.78 -20.76
CA ASP A 43 -24.38 -3.81 -21.74
C ASP A 43 -24.61 -5.20 -21.15
N PRO A 44 -25.16 -6.17 -21.92
CA PRO A 44 -25.55 -7.47 -21.38
C PRO A 44 -24.42 -8.28 -20.74
N CYS A 45 -23.17 -8.03 -21.14
CA CYS A 45 -22.00 -8.71 -20.58
C CYS A 45 -21.50 -8.08 -19.27
N VAL A 46 -22.07 -6.96 -18.81
CA VAL A 46 -21.67 -6.28 -17.58
C VAL A 46 -22.56 -6.75 -16.43
N GLU A 47 -21.98 -7.49 -15.49
CA GLU A 47 -22.70 -8.03 -14.33
C GLU A 47 -22.76 -7.03 -13.15
N ALA A 48 -21.74 -6.17 -13.02
CA ALA A 48 -21.67 -5.18 -11.94
C ALA A 48 -20.77 -4.00 -12.30
N VAL A 49 -21.01 -2.86 -11.63
CA VAL A 49 -20.22 -1.63 -11.76
C VAL A 49 -19.77 -1.19 -10.38
N ILE A 50 -18.47 -0.94 -10.25
CA ILE A 50 -17.85 -0.32 -9.08
C ILE A 50 -17.36 1.06 -9.53
N ASP A 51 -18.09 2.11 -9.14
CA ASP A 51 -17.85 3.50 -9.56
C ASP A 51 -17.29 4.40 -8.44
N SER A 52 -16.80 3.79 -7.34
CA SER A 52 -16.20 4.50 -6.20
C SER A 52 -14.80 5.04 -6.49
N GLY A 53 -14.11 4.55 -7.53
CA GLY A 53 -12.73 4.93 -7.85
C GLY A 53 -12.58 6.38 -8.32
N LEU A 54 -11.51 7.04 -7.87
CA LEU A 54 -11.23 8.45 -8.21
C LEU A 54 -10.71 8.65 -9.65
N THR A 55 -10.02 7.66 -10.19
CA THR A 55 -9.29 7.74 -11.46
C THR A 55 -9.89 6.82 -12.53
N ALA A 56 -10.63 5.80 -12.13
CA ALA A 56 -11.24 4.82 -13.02
C ALA A 56 -12.59 4.33 -12.47
N ARG A 57 -13.40 3.76 -13.37
CA ARG A 57 -14.53 2.88 -13.01
C ARG A 57 -14.15 1.43 -13.30
N VAL A 58 -14.70 0.51 -12.53
CA VAL A 58 -14.44 -0.94 -12.70
C VAL A 58 -15.73 -1.65 -13.06
N LEU A 59 -15.68 -2.46 -14.12
CA LEU A 59 -16.78 -3.30 -14.58
C LEU A 59 -16.43 -4.77 -14.32
N ARG A 60 -17.37 -5.52 -13.74
CA ARG A 60 -17.33 -6.98 -13.74
C ARG A 60 -17.99 -7.48 -15.01
N LEU A 61 -17.23 -8.18 -15.85
CA LEU A 61 -17.72 -8.71 -17.12
C LEU A 61 -17.95 -10.22 -17.02
N CYS A 62 -19.00 -10.71 -17.69
CA CYS A 62 -19.20 -12.12 -18.00
C CYS A 62 -19.13 -12.32 -19.51
N VAL A 63 -18.03 -12.92 -19.97
CA VAL A 63 -17.68 -13.01 -21.38
C VAL A 63 -17.10 -14.38 -21.67
N ALA A 64 -17.67 -15.08 -22.66
CA ALA A 64 -17.28 -16.44 -23.05
C ALA A 64 -17.24 -17.45 -21.88
N GLY A 65 -18.16 -17.30 -20.91
CA GLY A 65 -18.23 -18.15 -19.72
C GLY A 65 -17.19 -17.84 -18.63
N GLY A 66 -16.28 -16.89 -18.87
CA GLY A 66 -15.33 -16.38 -17.89
C GLY A 66 -15.79 -15.07 -17.24
N ARG A 67 -15.27 -14.79 -16.04
CA ARG A 67 -15.46 -13.52 -15.34
C ARG A 67 -14.19 -12.67 -15.38
N TRP A 68 -14.36 -11.39 -15.66
CA TRP A 68 -13.25 -10.47 -15.88
C TRP A 68 -13.48 -9.15 -15.15
N THR A 69 -12.38 -8.50 -14.82
CA THR A 69 -12.34 -7.14 -14.31
C THR A 69 -11.83 -6.23 -15.43
N LEU A 70 -12.67 -5.29 -15.85
CA LEU A 70 -12.30 -4.21 -16.76
C LEU A 70 -12.25 -2.89 -16.00
N LYS A 71 -11.04 -2.34 -15.82
CA LYS A 71 -10.82 -0.99 -15.30
C LYS A 71 -10.79 -0.03 -16.48
N GLN A 72 -11.68 0.95 -16.50
CA GLN A 72 -11.75 2.01 -17.50
C GLN A 72 -11.35 3.35 -16.87
N ALA A 73 -10.32 3.99 -17.41
CA ALA A 73 -9.90 5.32 -17.01
C ALA A 73 -11.04 6.33 -17.20
N ARG A 74 -11.20 7.25 -16.26
CA ARG A 74 -12.11 8.39 -16.43
C ARG A 74 -11.50 9.38 -17.42
N ALA A 75 -12.35 10.02 -18.23
CA ALA A 75 -11.92 11.09 -19.13
C ALA A 75 -11.27 12.27 -18.37
N GLU A 76 -11.77 12.54 -17.16
CA GLU A 76 -11.18 13.49 -16.22
C GLU A 76 -10.93 12.78 -14.89
N ALA A 77 -9.67 12.70 -14.47
CA ALA A 77 -9.30 12.20 -13.15
C ALA A 77 -9.83 13.14 -12.06
N ARG A 78 -10.42 12.60 -10.99
CA ARG A 78 -10.90 13.43 -9.86
C ARG A 78 -9.77 13.97 -9.00
N VAL A 79 -8.58 13.37 -9.08
CA VAL A 79 -7.37 13.79 -8.37
C VAL A 79 -6.57 14.76 -9.24
N ARG A 80 -6.30 15.96 -8.71
CA ARG A 80 -5.73 17.07 -9.49
C ARG A 80 -4.22 17.20 -9.42
N ASN A 81 -3.54 16.53 -8.49
CA ASN A 81 -2.08 16.54 -8.46
C ASN A 81 -1.49 15.70 -9.62
N VAL A 82 -0.19 15.87 -9.89
CA VAL A 82 0.48 15.19 -11.02
C VAL A 82 0.31 13.68 -10.92
N ASP A 83 0.52 13.11 -9.73
CA ASP A 83 0.42 11.68 -9.48
C ASP A 83 -0.98 11.12 -9.74
N GLY A 84 -2.02 11.86 -9.37
CA GLY A 84 -3.40 11.51 -9.66
C GLY A 84 -3.69 11.53 -11.16
N GLN A 85 -3.21 12.55 -11.87
CA GLN A 85 -3.39 12.68 -13.32
C GLN A 85 -2.61 11.61 -14.10
N THR A 86 -1.43 11.20 -13.62
CA THR A 86 -0.59 10.19 -14.26
C THR A 86 -0.79 8.79 -13.68
N SER A 87 -1.68 8.60 -12.70
CA SER A 87 -1.90 7.33 -12.00
C SER A 87 -2.25 6.18 -12.95
N PHE A 88 -3.10 6.40 -13.94
CA PHE A 88 -3.47 5.36 -14.90
C PHE A 88 -2.30 4.98 -15.80
N LEU A 89 -1.51 5.95 -16.27
CA LEU A 89 -0.26 5.67 -16.98
C LEU A 89 0.69 4.85 -16.11
N ASN A 90 0.85 5.26 -14.84
CA ASN A 90 1.70 4.56 -13.90
C ASN A 90 1.21 3.12 -13.69
N GLU A 91 -0.10 2.90 -13.55
CA GLU A 91 -0.64 1.55 -13.42
C GLU A 91 -0.32 0.71 -14.65
N VAL A 92 -0.51 1.20 -15.88
CA VAL A 92 -0.16 0.45 -17.11
C VAL A 92 1.35 0.14 -17.14
N GLN A 93 2.21 1.10 -16.76
CA GLN A 93 3.66 0.87 -16.63
C GLN A 93 3.97 -0.22 -15.60
N ARG A 94 3.31 -0.21 -14.44
CA ARG A 94 3.50 -1.22 -13.40
C ARG A 94 2.96 -2.57 -13.83
N ARG A 95 1.83 -2.63 -14.53
CA ARG A 95 1.28 -3.85 -15.12
C ARG A 95 2.24 -4.48 -16.13
N ALA A 96 3.00 -3.68 -16.88
CA ALA A 96 4.08 -4.16 -17.74
C ALA A 96 5.21 -4.81 -16.94
N ASP A 97 5.66 -4.13 -15.88
CA ASP A 97 6.72 -4.63 -14.99
C ASP A 97 6.32 -5.95 -14.33
N LEU A 98 5.10 -6.02 -13.79
CA LEU A 98 4.57 -7.21 -13.15
C LEU A 98 4.37 -8.36 -14.15
N ALA A 99 3.88 -8.07 -15.36
CA ALA A 99 3.76 -9.08 -16.40
C ALA A 99 5.13 -9.67 -16.78
N GLN A 100 6.19 -8.86 -16.80
CA GLN A 100 7.55 -9.36 -17.00
C GLN A 100 7.99 -10.30 -15.87
N LEU A 101 7.76 -9.94 -14.61
CA LEU A 101 8.07 -10.79 -13.46
C LEU A 101 7.30 -12.12 -13.50
N GLN A 102 6.04 -12.09 -13.89
CA GLN A 102 5.16 -13.27 -14.01
C GLN A 102 5.44 -14.13 -15.25
N SER A 103 6.21 -13.62 -16.23
CA SER A 103 6.56 -14.33 -17.46
C SER A 103 7.81 -15.23 -17.36
N GLY A 104 8.56 -15.14 -16.26
CA GLY A 104 9.67 -16.06 -15.98
C GLY A 104 9.16 -17.51 -15.94
N GLY A 105 9.87 -18.44 -16.60
CA GLY A 105 9.39 -19.81 -16.82
C GLY A 105 8.99 -20.58 -15.55
N ALA A 106 7.98 -21.43 -15.68
CA ALA A 106 7.15 -22.05 -14.61
C ALA A 106 6.52 -21.00 -13.67
N ALA A 107 5.25 -21.15 -13.31
CA ALA A 107 4.55 -20.19 -12.45
C ALA A 107 5.29 -20.02 -11.13
N ASP A 108 6.09 -18.95 -11.01
CA ASP A 108 6.87 -18.68 -9.82
C ASP A 108 5.89 -18.33 -8.69
N PRO A 109 5.81 -19.16 -7.63
CA PRO A 109 4.82 -18.99 -6.58
C PRO A 109 4.96 -17.67 -5.83
N ARG A 110 6.14 -17.01 -5.91
CA ARG A 110 6.36 -15.67 -5.32
C ARG A 110 5.40 -14.61 -5.85
N TRP A 111 4.88 -14.80 -7.07
CA TRP A 111 3.99 -13.85 -7.73
C TRP A 111 2.51 -14.26 -7.71
N ALA A 112 2.16 -15.33 -6.96
CA ALA A 112 0.81 -15.88 -6.93
C ALA A 112 -0.25 -14.89 -6.40
N GLY A 113 0.16 -13.94 -5.55
CA GLY A 113 -0.72 -12.90 -5.02
C GLY A 113 -0.88 -11.67 -5.93
N LEU A 114 -0.26 -11.64 -7.12
CA LEU A 114 -0.42 -10.53 -8.06
C LEU A 114 -1.49 -10.83 -9.10
N VAL A 115 -2.46 -9.94 -9.22
CA VAL A 115 -3.44 -10.03 -10.30
C VAL A 115 -2.73 -9.96 -11.67
N ARG A 116 -3.02 -10.95 -12.53
CA ARG A 116 -2.44 -11.01 -13.87
C ARG A 116 -3.08 -9.97 -14.80
N THR A 117 -2.26 -9.35 -15.63
CA THR A 117 -2.71 -8.50 -16.74
C THR A 117 -2.99 -9.36 -17.97
N VAL A 118 -4.21 -9.28 -18.51
CA VAL A 118 -4.57 -9.90 -19.81
C VAL A 118 -4.26 -8.93 -20.93
N TYR A 119 -4.76 -7.71 -20.78
CA TYR A 119 -4.51 -6.61 -21.70
C TYR A 119 -4.53 -5.28 -20.94
N ALA A 120 -3.70 -4.33 -21.32
CA ALA A 120 -3.81 -2.95 -20.92
C ALA A 120 -3.41 -2.05 -22.08
N SER A 121 -4.08 -0.91 -22.24
CA SER A 121 -3.66 0.16 -23.15
C SER A 121 -3.86 1.50 -22.48
N PHE A 122 -2.81 2.32 -22.53
CA PHE A 122 -2.83 3.64 -21.96
C PHE A 122 -3.79 4.57 -22.74
N ARG A 123 -3.69 4.63 -24.08
CA ARG A 123 -4.53 5.58 -24.85
C ARG A 123 -5.97 5.12 -24.99
N LYS A 124 -6.23 3.81 -24.95
CA LYS A 124 -7.61 3.29 -24.86
C LYS A 124 -8.18 3.41 -23.46
N GLY A 125 -7.35 3.68 -22.45
CA GLY A 125 -7.82 3.89 -21.08
C GLY A 125 -8.41 2.62 -20.47
N VAL A 126 -7.88 1.44 -20.81
CA VAL A 126 -8.42 0.15 -20.33
C VAL A 126 -7.35 -0.75 -19.74
N ILE A 127 -7.70 -1.45 -18.66
CA ILE A 127 -6.95 -2.58 -18.12
C ILE A 127 -7.93 -3.74 -17.91
N LEU A 128 -7.62 -4.88 -18.52
CA LEU A 128 -8.36 -6.13 -18.41
C LEU A 128 -7.54 -7.14 -17.62
N SER A 129 -8.19 -7.74 -16.62
CA SER A 129 -7.63 -8.80 -15.79
C SER A 129 -8.70 -9.84 -15.46
N PRO A 130 -8.34 -11.06 -15.04
CA PRO A 130 -9.31 -12.01 -14.51
C PRO A 130 -10.04 -11.40 -13.31
N TRP A 131 -11.31 -11.79 -13.11
CA TRP A 131 -12.02 -11.42 -11.89
C TRP A 131 -11.37 -12.09 -10.69
N ILE A 132 -11.11 -11.31 -9.63
CA ILE A 132 -10.58 -11.81 -8.37
C ILE A 132 -11.77 -12.25 -7.53
N GLU A 133 -11.89 -13.56 -7.28
CA GLU A 133 -12.82 -14.06 -6.27
C GLU A 133 -12.20 -13.82 -4.88
N GLY A 134 -13.02 -13.47 -3.89
CA GLY A 134 -12.54 -13.25 -2.53
C GLY A 134 -13.32 -12.17 -1.78
N ARG A 135 -12.87 -11.87 -0.56
CA ARG A 135 -13.42 -10.84 0.32
C ARG A 135 -12.32 -9.96 0.89
N HIS A 136 -12.67 -8.74 1.27
CA HIS A 136 -11.74 -7.89 2.01
C HIS A 136 -11.37 -8.53 3.35
N ILE A 137 -10.14 -8.32 3.78
CA ILE A 137 -9.58 -8.94 4.99
C ILE A 137 -10.00 -8.13 6.22
N ASP A 138 -11.01 -8.57 6.97
CA ASP A 138 -11.42 -7.95 8.25
C ASP A 138 -10.53 -8.35 9.43
N HIS A 139 -9.99 -9.57 9.38
CA HIS A 139 -9.19 -10.17 10.44
C HIS A 139 -7.94 -10.79 9.84
N TRP A 140 -6.81 -10.60 10.51
CA TRP A 140 -5.50 -11.05 10.07
C TRP A 140 -5.11 -12.36 10.77
N ASP A 141 -4.76 -13.37 9.99
CA ASP A 141 -4.13 -14.60 10.43
C ASP A 141 -2.67 -14.70 9.95
N ALA A 142 -1.96 -15.73 10.43
CA ALA A 142 -0.55 -15.95 10.09
C ALA A 142 -0.31 -16.17 8.58
N ARG A 143 -1.26 -16.78 7.85
CA ARG A 143 -1.14 -17.03 6.41
C ARG A 143 -1.22 -15.71 5.65
N GLN A 144 -2.22 -14.89 5.96
CA GLN A 144 -2.44 -13.61 5.29
C GLN A 144 -1.28 -12.65 5.55
N LEU A 145 -0.83 -12.54 6.81
CA LEU A 145 0.33 -11.72 7.17
C LEU A 145 1.59 -12.15 6.41
N ARG A 146 1.84 -13.46 6.35
CA ARG A 146 2.98 -14.02 5.61
C ARG A 146 2.90 -13.72 4.12
N GLN A 147 1.78 -14.02 3.48
CA GLN A 147 1.61 -13.79 2.04
C GLN A 147 1.78 -12.33 1.66
N VAL A 148 1.24 -11.41 2.47
CA VAL A 148 1.39 -9.97 2.24
C VAL A 148 2.84 -9.54 2.39
N LEU A 149 3.51 -9.90 3.48
CA LEU A 149 4.90 -9.49 3.73
C LEU A 149 5.88 -10.11 2.72
N GLU A 150 5.72 -11.39 2.39
CA GLU A 150 6.56 -12.08 1.40
C GLU A 150 6.42 -11.43 0.01
N LEU A 151 5.20 -11.13 -0.44
CA LEU A 151 4.97 -10.46 -1.71
C LEU A 151 5.51 -9.02 -1.70
N ALA A 152 5.28 -8.27 -0.61
CA ALA A 152 5.78 -6.91 -0.46
C ALA A 152 7.32 -6.86 -0.53
N CYS A 153 8.00 -7.78 0.15
CA CYS A 153 9.45 -7.89 0.13
C CYS A 153 9.99 -8.41 -1.21
N ALA A 154 9.26 -9.31 -1.89
CA ALA A 154 9.63 -9.78 -3.22
C ALA A 154 9.54 -8.64 -4.25
N LEU A 155 8.49 -7.83 -4.23
CA LEU A 155 8.38 -6.63 -5.06
C LEU A 155 9.49 -5.62 -4.74
N TRP A 156 9.77 -5.40 -3.45
CA TRP A 156 10.83 -4.52 -2.99
C TRP A 156 12.19 -4.96 -3.56
N LEU A 157 12.51 -6.26 -3.57
CA LEU A 157 13.73 -6.82 -4.15
C LEU A 157 13.89 -6.57 -5.65
N GLU A 158 12.77 -6.45 -6.37
CA GLU A 158 12.73 -6.13 -7.79
C GLU A 158 12.65 -4.62 -8.03
N GLY A 159 12.80 -3.80 -6.98
CA GLY A 159 12.81 -2.35 -7.06
C GLY A 159 11.43 -1.74 -7.26
N LEU A 160 10.37 -2.42 -6.81
CA LEU A 160 8.99 -1.96 -6.87
C LEU A 160 8.45 -1.73 -5.45
N PHE A 161 7.95 -0.52 -5.19
CA PHE A 161 7.38 -0.15 -3.89
C PHE A 161 5.93 0.31 -4.04
N GLU A 162 4.98 -0.41 -3.45
CA GLU A 162 3.56 -0.04 -3.44
C GLU A 162 3.27 0.98 -2.34
N TRP A 163 2.90 2.19 -2.73
CA TRP A 163 2.53 3.24 -1.78
C TRP A 163 1.06 3.18 -1.36
N ASP A 164 0.17 2.47 -2.04
CA ASP A 164 -1.23 2.35 -1.63
C ASP A 164 -1.63 0.92 -1.28
N LEU A 165 -0.75 0.23 -0.53
CA LEU A 165 -1.05 -1.08 0.06
C LEU A 165 -2.08 -0.94 1.19
N CYS A 166 -3.33 -0.68 0.84
CA CYS A 166 -4.44 -0.58 1.78
C CYS A 166 -5.36 -1.81 1.70
N ARG A 167 -6.21 -1.97 2.72
CA ARG A 167 -7.18 -3.08 2.78
C ARG A 167 -8.13 -3.13 1.57
N GLY A 168 -8.47 -1.97 0.99
CA GLY A 168 -9.31 -1.86 -0.20
C GLY A 168 -8.69 -2.47 -1.46
N ASN A 169 -7.37 -2.65 -1.47
CA ASN A 169 -6.60 -3.18 -2.60
C ASN A 169 -6.18 -4.66 -2.38
N LEU A 170 -6.77 -5.32 -1.37
CA LEU A 170 -6.51 -6.70 -0.99
C LEU A 170 -7.81 -7.50 -0.92
N LEU A 171 -7.83 -8.66 -1.57
CA LEU A 171 -8.90 -9.65 -1.47
C LEU A 171 -8.30 -11.01 -1.10
N ASP A 172 -8.99 -11.75 -0.24
CA ASP A 172 -8.61 -13.11 0.15
C ASP A 172 -9.72 -14.10 -0.21
N ASP A 173 -9.34 -15.17 -0.90
CA ASP A 173 -10.25 -16.26 -1.27
C ASP A 173 -10.25 -17.41 -0.24
N GLY A 174 -9.49 -17.27 0.86
CA GLY A 174 -9.29 -18.29 1.89
C GLY A 174 -8.03 -19.13 1.68
N HIS A 175 -7.36 -19.00 0.54
CA HIS A 175 -6.10 -19.65 0.20
C HIS A 175 -5.00 -18.66 -0.17
N GLN A 176 -5.31 -17.64 -0.97
CA GLN A 176 -4.37 -16.64 -1.48
C GLN A 176 -4.91 -15.22 -1.28
N VAL A 177 -4.08 -14.36 -0.69
CA VAL A 177 -4.29 -12.90 -0.73
C VAL A 177 -3.86 -12.38 -2.09
N GLN A 178 -4.81 -11.76 -2.81
CA GLN A 178 -4.66 -11.16 -4.12
C GLN A 178 -4.59 -9.63 -4.00
N TRP A 179 -3.57 -9.06 -4.65
CA TRP A 179 -3.28 -7.64 -4.71
C TRP A 179 -3.70 -7.09 -6.06
N PHE A 180 -4.27 -5.89 -6.06
CA PHE A 180 -4.65 -5.15 -7.26
C PHE A 180 -4.52 -3.65 -7.03
N ASP A 181 -4.73 -2.87 -8.10
CA ASP A 181 -4.58 -1.42 -8.13
C ASP A 181 -3.16 -0.91 -7.82
N PHE A 182 -2.29 -0.95 -8.83
CA PHE A 182 -0.88 -0.57 -8.71
C PHE A 182 -0.60 0.87 -9.16
N GLY A 183 -1.61 1.74 -9.11
CA GLY A 183 -1.52 3.13 -9.56
C GLY A 183 -0.47 3.96 -8.82
N TYR A 184 -0.14 3.57 -7.59
CA TYR A 184 0.85 4.23 -6.72
C TYR A 184 2.10 3.38 -6.45
N MET A 185 2.33 2.32 -7.25
CA MET A 185 3.59 1.58 -7.20
C MET A 185 4.69 2.32 -7.96
N TYR A 186 5.83 2.53 -7.31
CA TYR A 186 6.95 3.30 -7.85
C TYR A 186 8.26 2.53 -7.83
N ARG A 187 9.09 2.82 -8.83
CA ARG A 187 10.41 2.22 -9.00
C ARG A 187 11.49 2.90 -8.15
N PHE A 188 12.46 2.11 -7.70
CA PHE A 188 13.68 2.55 -7.05
C PHE A 188 14.80 1.50 -7.25
N ASP A 189 16.04 1.82 -6.88
CA ASP A 189 17.17 0.88 -6.91
C ASP A 189 17.32 0.19 -5.53
N PRO A 190 16.86 -1.05 -5.34
CA PRO A 190 16.88 -1.71 -4.04
C PRO A 190 18.30 -2.03 -3.55
N LEU A 191 19.30 -2.05 -4.44
CA LEU A 191 20.68 -2.30 -4.04
C LEU A 191 21.30 -1.08 -3.35
N ARG A 192 20.77 0.12 -3.59
CA ARG A 192 21.37 1.40 -3.15
C ARG A 192 20.43 2.30 -2.35
N GLN A 193 19.13 2.09 -2.48
CA GLN A 193 18.08 2.94 -1.94
C GLN A 193 17.18 2.14 -0.97
N PHE A 194 16.63 2.84 0.02
CA PHE A 194 15.71 2.31 1.01
C PHE A 194 14.28 2.18 0.45
N SER A 195 13.85 3.16 -0.35
CA SER A 195 12.54 3.21 -0.98
C SER A 195 12.54 4.18 -2.17
N SER A 196 11.37 4.46 -2.75
CA SER A 196 11.18 5.49 -3.77
C SER A 196 10.95 6.91 -3.20
N ALA A 197 10.98 7.08 -1.87
CA ALA A 197 10.83 8.39 -1.22
C ALA A 197 12.08 9.26 -1.36
N GLY A 198 11.90 10.59 -1.40
CA GLY A 198 13.03 11.54 -1.40
C GLY A 198 14.00 11.30 -2.55
N ASN A 199 15.30 11.18 -2.24
CA ASN A 199 16.34 10.75 -3.19
C ASN A 199 16.60 9.23 -3.17
N GLY A 200 15.78 8.50 -2.42
CA GLY A 200 15.84 7.05 -2.20
C GLY A 200 16.72 6.63 -1.03
N SER A 201 17.53 7.52 -0.45
CA SER A 201 18.43 7.18 0.65
C SER A 201 18.33 8.14 1.83
N ASP A 202 17.73 9.32 1.66
CA ASP A 202 17.56 10.35 2.70
C ASP A 202 16.37 10.12 3.61
N VAL A 203 15.41 9.29 3.18
CA VAL A 203 14.23 8.93 3.97
C VAL A 203 14.28 7.44 4.29
N PRO A 204 14.76 7.04 5.49
CA PRO A 204 14.86 5.63 5.90
C PRO A 204 13.53 5.01 6.35
N LEU A 205 12.45 5.81 6.35
CA LEU A 205 11.08 5.35 6.55
C LEU A 205 10.51 4.74 5.27
N PHE A 206 9.35 4.10 5.42
CA PHE A 206 8.56 3.51 4.35
C PHE A 206 9.21 2.24 3.78
N HIS A 207 9.44 1.26 4.65
CA HIS A 207 9.73 -0.11 4.22
C HIS A 207 8.45 -0.97 4.13
N PRO A 208 8.49 -2.16 3.50
CA PRO A 208 7.30 -2.99 3.28
C PRO A 208 6.40 -3.21 4.52
N ALA A 209 6.98 -3.67 5.63
CA ALA A 209 6.23 -3.88 6.87
C ALA A 209 5.62 -2.57 7.42
N GLU A 210 6.37 -1.47 7.46
CA GLU A 210 5.84 -0.16 7.90
C GLU A 210 4.66 0.31 7.05
N ARG A 211 4.69 0.08 5.73
CA ARG A 211 3.59 0.49 4.85
C ARG A 211 2.36 -0.35 5.09
N PHE A 212 2.55 -1.67 5.18
CA PHE A 212 1.49 -2.61 5.54
C PHE A 212 0.88 -2.26 6.92
N GLU A 213 1.71 -1.98 7.92
CA GLU A 213 1.27 -1.61 9.26
C GLU A 213 0.39 -0.37 9.24
N THR A 214 0.89 0.71 8.61
CA THR A 214 0.19 1.99 8.56
C THR A 214 -1.18 1.88 7.91
N ARG A 215 -1.24 1.20 6.75
CA ARG A 215 -2.41 1.19 5.86
C ARG A 215 -3.36 0.01 6.06
N CYS A 216 -2.93 -1.02 6.79
CA CYS A 216 -3.73 -2.21 7.06
C CYS A 216 -3.73 -2.59 8.55
N LEU A 217 -2.57 -3.01 9.09
CA LEU A 217 -2.53 -3.71 10.38
C LEU A 217 -2.97 -2.85 11.56
N CYS A 218 -2.49 -1.60 11.66
CA CYS A 218 -2.78 -0.74 12.82
C CYS A 218 -4.26 -0.39 12.96
N ALA A 219 -5.04 -0.40 11.86
CA ALA A 219 -6.49 -0.28 11.94
C ALA A 219 -7.12 -1.51 12.63
N ALA A 220 -6.64 -2.72 12.31
CA ALA A 220 -7.07 -3.95 12.96
C ALA A 220 -6.63 -4.03 14.42
N LEU A 221 -5.39 -3.62 14.72
CA LEU A 221 -4.87 -3.53 16.11
C LEU A 221 -5.74 -2.58 16.95
N LEU A 222 -6.06 -1.39 16.44
CA LEU A 222 -6.92 -0.42 17.12
C LEU A 222 -8.35 -0.96 17.34
N ALA A 223 -8.87 -1.78 16.43
CA ALA A 223 -10.16 -2.46 16.62
C ALA A 223 -10.08 -3.56 17.70
N LEU A 224 -8.99 -4.31 17.75
CA LEU A 224 -8.76 -5.33 18.78
C LEU A 224 -8.59 -4.70 20.16
N GLU A 225 -7.83 -3.60 20.29
CA GLU A 225 -7.69 -2.89 21.57
C GLU A 225 -9.04 -2.48 22.15
N GLN A 226 -9.94 -1.95 21.31
CA GLN A 226 -11.24 -1.45 21.75
C GLN A 226 -12.24 -2.57 22.06
N SER A 227 -12.19 -3.68 21.33
CA SER A 227 -13.17 -4.78 21.47
C SER A 227 -12.73 -5.89 22.43
N GLN A 228 -11.43 -6.15 22.53
CA GLN A 228 -10.86 -7.31 23.23
C GLN A 228 -9.68 -6.93 24.15
N GLY A 229 -9.27 -5.67 24.16
CA GLY A 229 -8.19 -5.15 25.00
C GLY A 229 -6.80 -5.27 24.38
N THR A 230 -5.83 -4.58 24.97
CA THR A 230 -4.45 -4.47 24.47
C THR A 230 -3.72 -5.81 24.35
N HIS A 231 -4.08 -6.81 25.16
CA HIS A 231 -3.47 -8.14 25.07
C HIS A 231 -3.74 -8.81 23.71
N ALA A 232 -4.97 -8.69 23.18
CA ALA A 232 -5.31 -9.24 21.87
C ALA A 232 -4.57 -8.53 20.74
N ALA A 233 -4.46 -7.20 20.80
CA ALA A 233 -3.68 -6.43 19.84
C ALA A 233 -2.18 -6.79 19.89
N LEU A 234 -1.60 -6.90 21.09
CA LEU A 234 -0.21 -7.33 21.27
C LEU A 234 0.05 -8.75 20.76
N ALA A 235 -0.93 -9.67 20.87
CA ALA A 235 -0.80 -11.01 20.32
C ALA A 235 -0.75 -11.01 18.79
N LEU A 236 -1.62 -10.24 18.12
CA LEU A 236 -1.57 -10.08 16.66
C LEU A 236 -0.27 -9.39 16.22
N PHE A 237 0.15 -8.34 16.93
CA PHE A 237 1.41 -7.65 16.66
C PHE A 237 2.62 -8.56 16.83
N ARG A 238 2.65 -9.41 17.87
CA ARG A 238 3.70 -10.42 18.05
C ARG A 238 3.78 -11.35 16.84
N MET A 239 2.63 -11.89 16.42
CA MET A 239 2.55 -12.79 15.28
C MET A 239 3.10 -12.13 14.01
N GLU A 240 2.71 -10.88 13.75
CA GLU A 240 3.25 -10.13 12.61
C GLU A 240 4.77 -9.95 12.73
N LYS A 241 5.31 -9.58 13.90
CA LYS A 241 6.75 -9.37 14.06
C LYS A 241 7.58 -10.64 13.94
N GLU A 242 7.07 -11.78 14.39
CA GLU A 242 7.71 -13.07 14.19
C GLU A 242 7.82 -13.39 12.70
N ILE A 243 6.73 -13.20 11.95
CA ILE A 243 6.70 -13.39 10.48
C ILE A 243 7.62 -12.37 9.78
N ALA A 244 7.52 -11.09 10.13
CA ALA A 244 8.30 -10.02 9.52
C ALA A 244 9.80 -10.24 9.73
N LEU A 245 10.22 -10.69 10.92
CA LEU A 245 11.62 -11.00 11.19
C LEU A 245 12.14 -12.11 10.27
N GLU A 246 11.36 -13.18 10.07
CA GLU A 246 11.75 -14.26 9.16
C GLU A 246 11.87 -13.76 7.70
N VAL A 247 10.84 -13.06 7.22
CA VAL A 247 10.79 -12.54 5.84
C VAL A 247 11.91 -11.53 5.59
N TYR A 248 12.17 -10.62 6.53
CA TYR A 248 13.23 -9.63 6.40
C TYR A 248 14.63 -10.25 6.47
N THR A 249 14.79 -11.33 7.24
CA THR A 249 16.06 -12.08 7.25
C THR A 249 16.35 -12.67 5.87
N GLN A 250 15.32 -13.19 5.19
CA GLN A 250 15.43 -13.67 3.81
C GLN A 250 15.70 -12.53 2.84
N LEU A 251 14.92 -11.44 2.92
CA LEU A 251 15.10 -10.22 2.12
C LEU A 251 16.55 -9.72 2.17
N ARG A 252 17.09 -9.55 3.38
CA ARG A 252 18.46 -9.11 3.63
C ARG A 252 19.47 -10.06 3.00
N THR A 253 19.27 -11.37 3.13
CA THR A 253 20.14 -12.40 2.55
C THR A 253 20.14 -12.35 1.03
N SER A 254 18.95 -12.28 0.41
CA SER A 254 18.81 -12.13 -1.04
C SER A 254 19.44 -10.84 -1.55
N LEU A 255 19.29 -9.74 -0.82
CA LEU A 255 19.87 -8.46 -1.20
C LEU A 255 21.41 -8.50 -1.15
N ALA A 256 21.99 -9.09 -0.11
CA ALA A 256 23.44 -9.28 -0.01
C ALA A 256 23.97 -10.12 -1.18
N ALA A 257 23.28 -11.21 -1.55
CA ALA A 257 23.64 -12.05 -2.68
C ALA A 257 23.56 -11.30 -4.04
N ARG A 258 22.67 -10.30 -4.15
CA ARG A 258 22.53 -9.44 -5.34
C ARG A 258 23.48 -8.22 -5.33
N GLY A 259 24.40 -8.12 -4.37
CA GLY A 259 25.35 -7.01 -4.29
C GLY A 259 24.76 -5.73 -3.66
N GLY A 260 23.81 -5.88 -2.75
CA GLY A 260 23.27 -4.78 -1.95
C GLY A 260 24.36 -4.00 -1.22
N SER A 261 24.23 -2.67 -1.23
CA SER A 261 25.18 -1.78 -0.57
C SER A 261 25.19 -1.97 0.95
N ALA A 262 26.35 -1.75 1.57
CA ALA A 262 26.51 -1.87 3.03
C ALA A 262 25.51 -0.99 3.81
N ARG A 263 25.15 0.18 3.26
CA ARG A 263 24.16 1.08 3.86
C ARG A 263 22.78 0.46 3.95
N VAL A 264 22.31 -0.16 2.86
CA VAL A 264 20.98 -0.79 2.83
C VAL A 264 20.96 -2.05 3.70
N LEU A 265 22.02 -2.85 3.66
CA LEU A 265 22.15 -4.03 4.53
C LEU A 265 22.15 -3.65 6.02
N ALA A 266 22.92 -2.63 6.41
CA ALA A 266 22.95 -2.15 7.80
C ALA A 266 21.60 -1.59 8.25
N TRP A 267 20.85 -0.94 7.35
CA TRP A 267 19.49 -0.47 7.65
C TRP A 267 18.52 -1.64 7.92
N LEU A 268 18.53 -2.69 7.09
CA LEU A 268 17.75 -3.91 7.32
C LEU A 268 18.19 -4.65 8.59
N ASP A 269 19.49 -4.72 8.86
CA ASP A 269 20.04 -5.32 10.08
C ASP A 269 19.57 -4.54 11.33
N GLY A 270 19.46 -3.21 11.25
CA GLY A 270 18.93 -2.37 12.34
C GLY A 270 17.42 -2.54 12.57
N ILE A 271 16.64 -2.78 11.52
CA ILE A 271 15.20 -3.09 11.61
C ILE A 271 15.02 -4.46 12.28
N THR A 272 15.62 -5.50 11.72
CA THR A 272 15.50 -6.87 12.23
C THR A 272 16.07 -7.03 13.64
N GLY A 273 17.16 -6.33 13.95
CA GLY A 273 17.74 -6.29 15.30
C GLY A 273 16.77 -5.73 16.35
N ARG A 274 16.06 -4.64 16.03
CA ARG A 274 15.03 -4.06 16.92
C ARG A 274 13.88 -5.04 17.15
N TRP A 275 13.36 -5.66 16.10
CA TRP A 275 12.28 -6.65 16.22
C TRP A 275 12.70 -7.86 17.06
N ALA A 276 13.87 -8.42 16.77
CA ALA A 276 14.39 -9.56 17.51
C ALA A 276 14.60 -9.24 19.00
N GLN A 277 15.06 -8.03 19.33
CA GLN A 277 15.19 -7.59 20.71
C GLN A 277 13.83 -7.46 21.41
N ALA A 278 12.86 -6.82 20.75
CA ALA A 278 11.52 -6.62 21.31
C ALA A 278 10.78 -7.95 21.52
N LEU A 279 10.87 -8.89 20.57
CA LEU A 279 10.25 -10.21 20.68
C LEU A 279 10.76 -11.03 21.87
N ARG A 280 12.05 -10.88 22.22
CA ARG A 280 12.68 -11.51 23.39
C ARG A 280 12.41 -10.77 24.72
N GLY A 281 11.95 -9.54 24.66
CA GLY A 281 11.84 -8.66 25.81
C GLY A 281 10.58 -7.81 25.76
N ASP A 282 10.78 -6.50 25.68
CA ASP A 282 9.69 -5.51 25.78
C ASP A 282 9.02 -5.25 24.42
N LEU A 283 8.14 -6.17 24.02
CA LEU A 283 7.31 -6.00 22.83
C LEU A 283 6.34 -4.81 22.94
N ALA A 284 5.89 -4.47 24.15
CA ALA A 284 4.93 -3.39 24.36
C ALA A 284 5.53 -2.01 24.02
N SER A 285 6.81 -1.79 24.34
CA SER A 285 7.52 -0.58 23.91
C SER A 285 7.64 -0.47 22.39
N LEU A 286 7.96 -1.57 21.70
CA LEU A 286 8.02 -1.58 20.23
C LEU A 286 6.63 -1.32 19.63
N TYR A 287 5.61 -1.99 20.17
CA TYR A 287 4.22 -1.78 19.78
C TYR A 287 3.81 -0.32 19.88
N LEU A 288 4.10 0.33 21.01
CA LEU A 288 3.81 1.74 21.23
C LEU A 288 4.52 2.62 20.17
N ALA A 289 5.81 2.39 19.92
CA ALA A 289 6.61 3.19 19.00
C ALA A 289 6.15 3.06 17.53
N GLU A 290 5.87 1.84 17.07
CA GLU A 290 5.47 1.60 15.68
C GLU A 290 4.01 1.96 15.44
N ASN A 291 3.10 1.74 16.40
CA ASN A 291 1.72 2.23 16.28
C ASN A 291 1.68 3.76 16.33
N TRP A 292 2.50 4.41 17.16
CA TRP A 292 2.68 5.86 17.11
C TRP A 292 3.05 6.31 15.69
N ARG A 293 4.10 5.72 15.10
CA ARG A 293 4.52 6.00 13.73
C ARG A 293 3.38 5.84 12.73
N SER A 294 2.69 4.71 12.78
CA SER A 294 1.59 4.42 11.86
C SER A 294 0.39 5.35 12.02
N HIS A 295 -0.01 5.69 13.24
CA HIS A 295 -1.12 6.61 13.46
C HIS A 295 -0.78 8.05 13.06
N VAL A 296 0.44 8.52 13.31
CA VAL A 296 0.90 9.85 12.86
C VAL A 296 0.88 9.94 11.33
N LEU A 297 1.45 8.96 10.63
CA LEU A 297 1.53 8.97 9.17
C LEU A 297 0.14 8.91 8.51
N ASP A 298 -0.76 8.05 8.99
CA ASP A 298 -2.08 7.91 8.39
C ASP A 298 -2.97 9.15 8.67
N LEU A 299 -2.87 9.73 9.88
CA LEU A 299 -3.55 10.98 10.21
C LEU A 299 -3.07 12.15 9.34
N ASP A 300 -1.76 12.28 9.13
CA ASP A 300 -1.19 13.30 8.23
C ASP A 300 -1.64 13.11 6.78
N ASP A 301 -1.74 11.87 6.32
CA ASP A 301 -2.22 11.54 4.98
C ASP A 301 -3.69 11.93 4.78
N ASP A 302 -4.57 11.49 5.69
CA ASP A 302 -6.00 11.79 5.64
C ASP A 302 -6.30 13.29 5.73
N LEU A 303 -5.55 14.02 6.57
CA LEU A 303 -5.71 15.47 6.72
C LEU A 303 -5.30 16.22 5.44
N ARG A 304 -4.19 15.83 4.81
CA ARG A 304 -3.75 16.42 3.54
C ARG A 304 -4.71 16.10 2.40
N GLY A 305 -5.26 14.88 2.39
CA GLY A 305 -6.25 14.42 1.42
C GLY A 305 -7.67 14.96 1.66
N GLN A 306 -7.95 15.52 2.83
CA GLN A 306 -9.30 15.87 3.29
C GLN A 306 -10.28 14.69 3.18
N SER A 307 -9.78 13.49 3.48
CA SER A 307 -10.47 12.21 3.34
C SER A 307 -10.74 11.54 4.68
N CYS A 308 -10.91 12.33 5.75
CA CYS A 308 -11.01 11.82 7.10
C CYS A 308 -12.26 10.94 7.29
N THR A 309 -12.08 9.84 8.01
CA THR A 309 -13.14 8.87 8.33
C THR A 309 -13.31 8.76 9.84
N PRO A 310 -14.33 8.01 10.34
CA PRO A 310 -14.39 7.67 11.77
C PRO A 310 -13.12 6.99 12.29
N LEU A 311 -12.42 6.22 11.44
CA LEU A 311 -11.13 5.62 11.81
C LEU A 311 -10.06 6.69 12.06
N THR A 312 -9.99 7.73 11.23
CA THR A 312 -9.04 8.85 11.40
C THR A 312 -9.18 9.51 12.77
N LEU A 313 -10.42 9.74 13.23
CA LEU A 313 -10.67 10.28 14.57
C LEU A 313 -10.20 9.33 15.68
N ARG A 314 -10.47 8.03 15.55
CA ARG A 314 -10.00 7.02 16.52
C ARG A 314 -8.47 6.97 16.60
N ARG A 315 -7.77 7.16 15.48
CA ARG A 315 -6.29 7.27 15.46
C ARG A 315 -5.81 8.51 16.20
N ALA A 316 -6.45 9.67 15.97
CA ALA A 316 -6.11 10.90 16.68
C ALA A 316 -6.38 10.78 18.20
N ASP A 317 -7.47 10.13 18.59
CA ASP A 317 -7.78 9.82 19.98
C ASP A 317 -6.72 8.90 20.61
N TRP A 318 -6.28 7.88 19.87
CA TRP A 318 -5.20 6.99 20.31
C TRP A 318 -3.89 7.75 20.55
N LEU A 319 -3.50 8.66 19.64
CA LEU A 319 -2.29 9.48 19.79
C LEU A 319 -2.35 10.37 21.03
N LEU A 320 -3.50 11.01 21.29
CA LEU A 320 -3.69 11.83 22.49
C LEU A 320 -3.59 11.00 23.78
N ALA A 321 -4.21 9.83 23.81
CA ALA A 321 -4.14 8.91 24.96
C ALA A 321 -2.71 8.39 25.18
N ALA A 322 -2.02 8.00 24.11
CA ALA A 322 -0.64 7.52 24.16
C ALA A 322 0.33 8.59 24.67
N LEU A 323 0.18 9.86 24.26
CA LEU A 323 0.96 10.96 24.83
C LEU A 323 0.70 11.12 26.33
N GLN A 324 -0.56 11.14 26.73
CA GLN A 324 -0.93 11.36 28.13
C GLN A 324 -0.37 10.26 29.05
N GLN A 325 -0.37 9.01 28.59
CA GLN A 325 -0.05 7.85 29.42
C GLN A 325 1.41 7.40 29.27
N HIS A 326 2.03 7.65 28.12
CA HIS A 326 3.28 7.00 27.72
C HIS A 326 4.32 7.94 27.08
N GLU A 327 4.24 9.25 27.28
CA GLU A 327 5.22 10.21 26.73
C GLU A 327 6.68 9.80 27.00
N GLY A 328 7.00 9.44 28.24
CA GLY A 328 8.35 9.04 28.63
C GLY A 328 8.86 7.83 27.83
N ALA A 329 7.98 6.86 27.58
CA ALA A 329 8.32 5.67 26.78
C ALA A 329 8.47 6.02 25.28
N LEU A 330 7.61 6.87 24.73
CA LEU A 330 7.72 7.37 23.36
C LEU A 330 9.06 8.10 23.14
N ARG A 331 9.50 8.92 24.09
CA ARG A 331 10.80 9.59 24.04
C ARG A 331 11.96 8.60 24.17
N ALA A 332 11.88 7.65 25.10
CA ALA A 332 12.91 6.64 25.30
C ALA A 332 13.12 5.77 24.05
N GLN A 333 12.04 5.47 23.32
CA GLN A 333 12.09 4.71 22.06
C GLN A 333 12.42 5.57 20.83
N GLN A 334 12.66 6.88 21.00
CA GLN A 334 12.84 7.82 19.89
C GLN A 334 11.68 7.75 18.87
N ALA A 335 10.47 7.48 19.37
CA ALA A 335 9.28 7.31 18.54
C ALA A 335 8.68 8.63 18.06
N LEU A 336 9.00 9.74 18.73
CA LEU A 336 8.58 11.07 18.32
C LEU A 336 9.33 11.46 17.04
N PHE A 337 8.59 11.61 15.94
CA PHE A 337 9.12 11.89 14.61
C PHE A 337 8.17 12.78 13.81
N TRP A 338 8.53 13.17 12.59
CA TRP A 338 7.65 13.91 11.67
C TRP A 338 7.27 15.31 12.22
N GLY A 339 8.27 15.99 12.77
CA GLY A 339 8.14 17.32 13.36
C GLY A 339 7.80 17.32 14.85
N ASP A 340 7.92 16.17 15.52
CA ASP A 340 7.69 15.99 16.96
C ASP A 340 8.98 15.92 17.79
N GLU A 341 10.12 15.66 17.16
CA GLU A 341 11.42 15.32 17.75
C GLU A 341 11.93 16.34 18.80
N GLY A 342 11.48 17.60 18.69
CA GLY A 342 11.87 18.70 19.58
C GLY A 342 10.73 19.35 20.36
N ARG A 343 9.51 18.82 20.28
CA ARG A 343 8.34 19.40 20.96
C ARG A 343 8.24 18.90 22.40
N ASP A 344 7.85 19.80 23.30
CA ASP A 344 7.47 19.43 24.67
C ASP A 344 6.07 18.78 24.69
N ALA A 345 5.70 18.24 25.86
CA ALA A 345 4.42 17.55 26.06
C ALA A 345 3.21 18.43 25.70
N ALA A 346 3.24 19.70 26.10
CA ALA A 346 2.13 20.63 25.88
C ALA A 346 1.97 20.96 24.39
N ALA A 347 3.08 21.18 23.68
CA ALA A 347 3.10 21.44 22.25
C ALA A 347 2.68 20.23 21.42
N LEU A 348 3.05 19.01 21.84
CA LEU A 348 2.58 17.76 21.23
C LEU A 348 1.08 17.58 21.42
N HIS A 349 0.60 17.75 22.65
CA HIS A 349 -0.82 17.62 22.96
C HIS A 349 -1.66 18.63 22.17
N ALA A 350 -1.23 19.90 22.12
CA ALA A 350 -1.88 20.93 21.33
C ALA A 350 -1.90 20.58 19.83
N LYS A 351 -0.77 20.13 19.26
CA LYS A 351 -0.69 19.68 17.85
C LYS A 351 -1.75 18.61 17.54
N TYR A 352 -1.81 17.55 18.32
CA TYR A 352 -2.71 16.43 18.04
C TYR A 352 -4.18 16.77 18.35
N GLN A 353 -4.45 17.66 19.32
CA GLN A 353 -5.79 18.20 19.51
C GLN A 353 -6.25 19.03 18.31
N ASP A 354 -5.36 19.84 17.73
CA ASP A 354 -5.66 20.66 16.56
C ASP A 354 -5.91 19.78 15.33
N GLN A 355 -5.05 18.78 15.10
CA GLN A 355 -5.21 17.80 14.04
C GLN A 355 -6.50 17.00 14.18
N ARG A 356 -6.86 16.58 15.40
CA ARG A 356 -8.15 15.94 15.67
C ARG A 356 -9.34 16.83 15.31
N ARG A 357 -9.29 18.13 15.67
CA ARG A 357 -10.36 19.09 15.30
C ARG A 357 -10.44 19.29 13.79
N ALA A 358 -9.30 19.35 13.11
CA ALA A 358 -9.27 19.40 11.64
C ALA A 358 -9.86 18.13 11.01
N ALA A 359 -9.53 16.94 11.54
CA ALA A 359 -10.07 15.68 11.05
C ALA A 359 -11.60 15.60 11.19
N LEU A 360 -12.16 16.18 12.27
CA LEU A 360 -13.60 16.29 12.45
C LEU A 360 -14.24 17.19 11.39
N HIS A 361 -13.56 18.26 10.98
CA HIS A 361 -14.04 19.16 9.93
C HIS A 361 -14.05 18.50 8.55
N PHE A 362 -13.09 17.63 8.26
CA PHE A 362 -12.96 16.91 6.99
C PHE A 362 -13.64 15.53 6.99
N GLN A 363 -14.50 15.22 7.97
CA GLN A 363 -15.11 13.91 8.08
C GLN A 363 -16.06 13.62 6.91
N LEU A 364 -15.77 12.54 6.17
CA LEU A 364 -16.67 11.95 5.20
C LEU A 364 -17.71 11.08 5.92
N GLY A 365 -18.97 11.10 5.45
CA GLY A 365 -20.04 10.27 6.02
C GLY A 365 -19.72 8.76 5.93
N GLU A 366 -20.36 7.94 6.78
CA GLU A 366 -20.04 6.50 6.99
C GLU A 366 -19.99 5.63 5.73
N ALA A 367 -20.58 6.07 4.61
CA ALA A 367 -20.65 5.31 3.36
C ALA A 367 -19.36 5.34 2.49
N ALA A 368 -18.33 6.10 2.85
CA ALA A 368 -17.16 6.32 2.00
C ALA A 368 -15.92 5.45 2.34
N GLY A 369 -15.98 4.61 3.37
CA GLY A 369 -14.79 3.93 3.94
C GLY A 369 -14.90 2.40 4.09
N SER A 370 -15.82 1.75 3.39
CA SER A 370 -15.98 0.29 3.39
C SER A 370 -15.13 -0.40 2.35
#